data_AF-A0A2P4T1I6-F1
#
_entry.id   AF-A0A2P4T1I6-F1
#
_cell.length_a   1.000
_cell.length_b   1.000
_cell.length_c   1.000
_cell.angle_alpha   90.00
_cell.angle_beta   90.00
_cell.angle_gamma   90.00
#
_symmetry.space_group_name_H-M   'P 1'
#
loop_
_entity.id
_entity.type
_entity.pdbx_description
1 polymer ?
#
loop_
_entity_poly.entity_id
_entity_poly.type
_entity_poly.pdbx_seq_one_letter_code
_entity_poly.pdbx_strand_id
1 'polypeptide(L)'
;MTCDMADEDGQLRWIPAAAEMATAPKEAANTIALEEICMEGLEPPKGQKTFTVEEAVETIGFGRFHIALFLIMGSTVVAEAMEIMLIAVVSPLIRCEWQLQDWQVALVTTILLLSFLWGAYFSLLTSFAPSYIWFVFLRTMVGGGVSGHAQGLIIKTEFLPTKYRGYMLPLSQVFWLAGSLLIIGLASVVNPTIGWRWLIRIASIPGIILIMVFKFIPESARYNVSTGNNAAALATLQRIAKMNRATMPEGVLQEPPKALLSHPILTHPIPSLVHWYLDTRM
;
A
#
# COMPACT_ATOMS: atom_id res chain seq x y z
N MET A 1 -3.29 27.61 -13.86
CA MET A 1 -3.65 27.82 -15.28
C MET A 1 -4.83 26.93 -15.56
N THR A 2 -6.04 27.48 -15.57
CA THR A 2 -7.23 26.80 -16.09
C THR A 2 -7.53 27.40 -17.46
N CYS A 3 -7.79 26.54 -18.42
CA CYS A 3 -8.13 26.90 -19.79
C CYS A 3 -9.58 26.48 -19.94
N ASP A 4 -10.51 27.42 -19.77
CA ASP A 4 -11.93 27.19 -20.03
C ASP A 4 -12.32 27.66 -21.42
N MET A 5 -13.32 26.97 -21.95
CA MET A 5 -13.75 26.96 -23.34
C MET A 5 -14.07 28.34 -23.89
N ALA A 6 -13.66 28.55 -25.14
CA ALA A 6 -13.87 29.73 -25.95
C ALA A 6 -15.37 29.99 -26.24
N ASP A 7 -15.77 31.25 -26.20
CA ASP A 7 -17.06 31.73 -26.73
C ASP A 7 -16.92 32.11 -28.23
N GLU A 8 -18.03 32.11 -28.97
CA GLU A 8 -18.10 32.00 -30.45
C GLU A 8 -17.46 33.12 -31.31
N ASP A 9 -16.87 34.17 -30.72
CA ASP A 9 -16.31 35.34 -31.46
C ASP A 9 -14.78 35.54 -31.35
N GLY A 10 -14.02 34.56 -30.86
CA GLY A 10 -12.57 34.47 -31.12
C GLY A 10 -11.68 35.63 -30.63
N GLN A 11 -12.07 36.36 -29.58
CA GLN A 11 -11.28 37.48 -29.04
C GLN A 11 -10.94 37.30 -27.54
N LEU A 12 -9.65 37.12 -27.23
CA LEU A 12 -9.13 37.02 -25.85
C LEU A 12 -9.10 38.40 -25.16
N ARG A 13 -9.90 38.58 -24.11
CA ARG A 13 -9.84 39.75 -23.20
C ARG A 13 -9.36 39.35 -21.81
N TRP A 14 -8.39 40.11 -21.29
CA TRP A 14 -7.90 39.99 -19.92
C TRP A 14 -8.83 40.76 -18.96
N ILE A 15 -9.52 40.06 -18.06
CA ILE A 15 -10.27 40.67 -16.96
C ILE A 15 -9.38 40.64 -15.71
N PRO A 16 -9.13 41.77 -15.02
CA PRO A 16 -8.32 41.78 -13.80
C PRO A 16 -9.04 41.06 -12.65
N ALA A 17 -8.27 40.27 -11.88
CA ALA A 17 -8.68 39.41 -10.75
C ALA A 17 -9.50 40.08 -9.63
N ALA A 18 -9.73 41.39 -9.69
CA ALA A 18 -10.54 42.12 -8.72
C ALA A 18 -12.06 41.87 -8.87
N ALA A 19 -12.53 41.38 -10.02
CA ALA A 19 -13.96 41.09 -10.24
C ALA A 19 -14.44 39.79 -9.57
N GLU A 20 -13.52 38.88 -9.22
CA GLU A 20 -13.83 37.56 -8.64
C GLU A 20 -14.08 37.59 -7.13
N MET A 21 -13.66 38.67 -6.45
CA MET A 21 -13.87 38.82 -5.00
C MET A 21 -15.33 39.14 -4.61
N ALA A 22 -16.21 39.49 -5.55
CA ALA A 22 -17.60 39.84 -5.28
C ALA A 22 -18.57 38.64 -5.35
N THR A 23 -18.14 37.48 -5.87
CA THR A 23 -18.97 36.28 -6.07
C THR A 23 -18.78 35.18 -5.01
N ALA A 24 -17.77 35.32 -4.16
CA ALA A 24 -17.41 34.37 -3.09
C ALA A 24 -18.58 33.88 -2.19
N PRO A 25 -19.60 34.69 -1.82
CA PRO A 25 -20.68 34.22 -0.96
C PRO A 25 -21.58 33.17 -1.63
N LYS A 26 -21.80 33.29 -2.95
CA LYS A 26 -22.69 32.38 -3.70
C LYS A 26 -22.02 31.06 -4.01
N GLU A 27 -20.71 31.07 -4.21
CA GLU A 27 -19.93 29.88 -4.51
C GLU A 27 -19.77 29.00 -3.26
N ALA A 28 -19.51 29.61 -2.10
CA ALA A 28 -19.50 28.91 -0.81
C ALA A 28 -20.88 28.31 -0.46
N ALA A 29 -21.97 29.04 -0.71
CA ALA A 29 -23.32 28.53 -0.50
C ALA A 29 -23.67 27.38 -1.46
N ASN A 30 -23.24 27.44 -2.72
CA ASN A 30 -23.44 26.37 -3.69
C ASN A 30 -22.59 25.14 -3.37
N THR A 31 -21.36 25.30 -2.86
CA THR A 31 -20.55 24.16 -2.39
C THR A 31 -21.17 23.52 -1.17
N ILE A 32 -21.68 24.31 -0.21
CA ILE A 32 -22.38 23.78 0.97
C ILE A 32 -23.66 23.05 0.55
N ALA A 33 -24.45 23.62 -0.37
CA ALA A 33 -25.66 22.98 -0.88
C ALA A 33 -25.37 21.71 -1.70
N LEU A 34 -24.31 21.70 -2.51
CA LEU A 34 -23.86 20.49 -3.23
C LEU A 34 -23.31 19.43 -2.27
N GLU A 35 -22.65 19.84 -1.19
CA GLU A 35 -22.19 18.96 -0.12
C GLU A 35 -23.37 18.38 0.66
N GLU A 36 -24.37 19.19 1.02
CA GLU A 36 -25.65 18.73 1.61
C GLU A 36 -26.39 17.75 0.69
N ILE A 37 -26.50 18.04 -0.60
CA ILE A 37 -27.17 17.16 -1.58
C ILE A 37 -26.41 15.84 -1.79
N CYS A 38 -25.08 15.87 -1.81
CA CYS A 38 -24.25 14.65 -1.84
C CYS A 38 -24.41 13.82 -0.56
N MET A 39 -24.48 14.48 0.60
CA MET A 39 -24.62 13.83 1.89
C MET A 39 -26.03 13.25 2.09
N GLU A 40 -27.07 13.91 1.58
CA GLU A 40 -28.46 13.44 1.64
C GLU A 40 -28.71 12.22 0.73
N GLY A 41 -27.90 12.05 -0.33
CA GLY A 41 -27.89 10.83 -1.15
C GLY A 41 -27.15 9.63 -0.53
N LEU A 42 -26.41 9.85 0.57
CA LEU A 42 -25.60 8.85 1.27
C LEU A 42 -26.22 8.41 2.61
N GLU A 43 -27.26 9.10 3.09
CA GLU A 43 -27.97 8.66 4.30
C GLU A 43 -28.76 7.38 4.01
N PRO A 44 -28.56 6.30 4.81
CA PRO A 44 -29.33 5.09 4.65
C PRO A 44 -30.82 5.37 4.90
N PRO A 45 -31.74 4.66 4.24
CA PRO A 45 -33.17 4.77 4.54
C PRO A 45 -33.39 4.58 6.04
N LYS A 46 -34.07 5.55 6.67
CA LYS A 46 -34.31 5.62 8.13
C LYS A 46 -34.72 4.25 8.69
N GLY A 47 -33.79 3.59 9.40
CA GLY A 47 -33.99 2.30 10.04
C GLY A 47 -33.06 1.16 9.57
N GLN A 48 -32.23 1.36 8.55
CA GLN A 48 -31.27 0.33 8.11
C GLN A 48 -29.95 0.45 8.88
N LYS A 49 -29.57 -0.60 9.64
CA LYS A 49 -28.24 -0.69 10.26
C LYS A 49 -27.17 -0.72 9.16
N THR A 50 -26.08 0.03 9.33
CA THR A 50 -24.93 0.05 8.43
C THR A 50 -23.68 -0.37 9.20
N PHE A 51 -22.74 -1.03 8.54
CA PHE A 51 -21.46 -1.39 9.14
C PHE A 51 -20.30 -1.11 8.19
N THR A 52 -19.12 -0.84 8.75
CA THR A 52 -17.90 -0.55 7.98
C THR A 52 -17.05 -1.80 7.75
N VAL A 53 -16.09 -1.74 6.81
CA VAL A 53 -15.14 -2.85 6.58
C VAL A 53 -14.33 -3.15 7.85
N GLU A 54 -13.90 -2.12 8.59
CA GLU A 54 -13.16 -2.28 9.85
C GLU A 54 -14.01 -3.02 10.89
N GLU A 55 -15.26 -2.59 11.08
CA GLU A 55 -16.20 -3.20 12.02
C GLU A 55 -16.52 -4.65 11.66
N ALA A 56 -16.63 -4.97 10.36
CA ALA A 56 -16.79 -6.34 9.91
C ALA A 56 -15.57 -7.20 10.24
N VAL A 57 -14.36 -6.71 9.98
CA VAL A 57 -13.12 -7.43 10.30
C VAL A 57 -12.97 -7.63 11.82
N GLU A 58 -13.35 -6.63 12.61
CA GLU A 58 -13.33 -6.71 14.07
C GLU A 58 -14.37 -7.69 14.63
N THR A 59 -15.58 -7.69 14.08
CA THR A 59 -16.68 -8.61 14.47
C THR A 59 -16.37 -10.06 14.09
N ILE A 60 -15.83 -10.29 12.88
CA ILE A 60 -15.41 -11.62 12.42
C ILE A 60 -14.27 -12.17 13.29
N GLY A 61 -13.39 -11.28 13.76
CA GLY A 61 -12.30 -11.62 14.65
C GLY A 61 -11.21 -12.50 14.01
N PHE A 62 -10.24 -12.90 14.82
CA PHE A 62 -9.13 -13.75 14.37
C PHE A 62 -9.55 -15.21 14.28
N GLY A 63 -9.06 -15.93 13.26
CA GLY A 63 -9.47 -17.30 13.01
C GLY A 63 -8.61 -18.03 11.98
N ARG A 64 -9.12 -19.14 11.45
CA ARG A 64 -8.39 -20.04 10.54
C ARG A 64 -7.94 -19.36 9.25
N PHE A 65 -8.74 -18.45 8.70
CA PHE A 65 -8.36 -17.66 7.53
C PHE A 65 -7.10 -16.84 7.81
N HIS A 66 -7.05 -16.16 8.95
CA HIS A 66 -5.93 -15.32 9.33
C HIS A 66 -4.65 -16.12 9.55
N ILE A 67 -4.75 -17.32 10.15
CA ILE A 67 -3.59 -18.22 10.29
C ILE A 67 -3.11 -18.68 8.91
N ALA A 68 -4.02 -19.11 8.03
CA ALA A 68 -3.65 -19.54 6.68
C ALA A 68 -3.01 -18.40 5.88
N LEU A 69 -3.59 -17.20 5.94
CA LEU A 69 -3.05 -16.00 5.32
C LEU A 69 -1.66 -15.67 5.90
N PHE A 70 -1.50 -15.74 7.22
CA PHE A 70 -0.22 -15.51 7.89
C PHE A 70 0.86 -16.52 7.46
N LEU A 71 0.51 -17.79 7.29
CA LEU A 71 1.44 -18.82 6.79
C LEU A 71 1.81 -18.61 5.32
N ILE A 72 0.82 -18.36 4.45
CA ILE A 72 1.06 -18.08 3.03
C ILE A 72 1.95 -16.84 2.89
N MET A 73 1.60 -15.75 3.55
CA MET A 73 2.36 -14.51 3.51
C MET A 73 3.64 -14.53 4.35
N GLY A 74 3.80 -15.52 5.24
CA GLY A 74 5.06 -15.80 5.93
C GLY A 74 6.01 -16.55 5.01
N SER A 75 5.52 -17.53 4.24
CA SER A 75 6.32 -18.26 3.27
C SER A 75 6.88 -17.38 2.15
N THR A 76 6.16 -16.31 1.76
CA THR A 76 6.71 -15.29 0.85
C THR A 76 7.89 -14.54 1.45
N VAL A 77 7.86 -14.26 2.76
CA VAL A 77 8.96 -13.62 3.49
C VAL A 77 10.16 -14.55 3.62
N VAL A 78 9.94 -15.86 3.78
CA VAL A 78 11.01 -16.87 3.75
C VAL A 78 11.73 -16.84 2.40
N ALA A 79 10.98 -16.95 1.30
CA ALA A 79 11.56 -16.98 -0.05
C ALA A 79 12.29 -15.68 -0.40
N GLU A 80 11.75 -14.54 0.03
CA GLU A 80 12.40 -13.23 -0.07
C GLU A 80 13.74 -13.19 0.67
N ALA A 81 13.75 -13.60 1.95
CA ALA A 81 14.96 -13.60 2.76
C ALA A 81 16.04 -14.50 2.14
N MET A 82 15.64 -15.64 1.55
CA MET A 82 16.53 -16.53 0.83
C MET A 82 17.18 -15.85 -0.38
N GLU A 83 16.40 -15.17 -1.25
CA GLU A 83 16.93 -14.49 -2.45
C GLU A 83 17.85 -13.31 -2.11
N ILE A 84 17.50 -12.49 -1.11
CA ILE A 84 18.34 -11.35 -0.69
C ILE A 84 19.69 -11.84 -0.13
N MET A 85 19.67 -12.91 0.67
CA MET A 85 20.89 -13.45 1.26
C MET A 85 21.69 -14.34 0.32
N LEU A 86 21.05 -14.94 -0.69
CA LEU A 86 21.71 -15.75 -1.71
C LEU A 86 22.86 -14.98 -2.38
N ILE A 87 22.63 -13.71 -2.73
CA ILE A 87 23.66 -12.85 -3.35
C ILE A 87 24.87 -12.74 -2.42
N ALA A 88 24.65 -12.45 -1.13
CA ALA A 88 25.73 -12.31 -0.16
C ALA A 88 26.53 -13.62 0.03
N VAL A 89 25.84 -14.76 0.06
CA VAL A 89 26.43 -16.09 0.23
C VAL A 89 27.24 -16.53 -0.99
N VAL A 90 26.74 -16.25 -2.19
CA VAL A 90 27.36 -16.70 -3.46
C VAL A 90 28.48 -15.76 -3.93
N SER A 91 28.44 -14.48 -3.53
CA SER A 91 29.43 -13.46 -3.90
C SER A 91 30.90 -13.89 -3.77
N PRO A 92 31.39 -14.41 -2.63
CA PRO A 92 32.80 -14.81 -2.50
C PRO A 92 33.18 -15.99 -3.43
N LEU A 93 32.23 -16.89 -3.72
CA LEU A 93 32.46 -18.04 -4.61
C LEU A 93 32.59 -17.58 -6.07
N ILE A 94 31.74 -16.65 -6.48
CA ILE A 94 31.80 -16.01 -7.80
C ILE A 94 33.13 -15.27 -8.00
N ARG A 95 33.60 -14.55 -6.97
CA ARG A 95 34.89 -13.86 -7.00
C ARG A 95 36.04 -14.81 -7.29
N CYS A 96 36.04 -15.98 -6.64
CA CYS A 96 37.10 -16.97 -6.79
C CYS A 96 37.07 -17.65 -8.18
N GLU A 97 35.88 -18.07 -8.63
CA GLU A 97 35.67 -18.76 -9.90
C GLU A 97 36.11 -17.91 -11.11
N TRP A 98 35.73 -16.64 -11.12
CA TRP A 98 36.00 -15.73 -12.24
C TRP A 98 37.17 -14.78 -12.02
N GLN A 99 37.93 -14.95 -10.93
CA GLN A 99 39.10 -14.12 -10.58
C GLN A 99 38.81 -12.61 -10.69
N LEU A 100 37.64 -12.22 -10.18
CA LEU A 100 37.16 -10.84 -10.31
C LEU A 100 37.99 -9.88 -9.47
N GLN A 101 38.23 -8.70 -10.01
CA GLN A 101 38.86 -7.59 -9.29
C GLN A 101 37.89 -7.02 -8.24
N ASP A 102 38.42 -6.41 -7.17
CA ASP A 102 37.60 -5.89 -6.06
C ASP A 102 36.50 -4.92 -6.52
N TRP A 103 36.78 -4.09 -7.52
CA TRP A 103 35.79 -3.16 -8.07
C TRP A 103 34.65 -3.88 -8.82
N GLN A 104 34.89 -5.04 -9.43
CA GLN A 104 33.84 -5.82 -10.10
C GLN A 104 32.88 -6.45 -9.07
N VAL A 105 33.42 -6.87 -7.92
CA VAL A 105 32.60 -7.37 -6.81
C VAL A 105 31.83 -6.21 -6.15
N ALA A 106 32.46 -5.05 -5.99
CA ALA A 106 31.79 -3.84 -5.55
C ALA A 106 30.68 -3.41 -6.52
N LEU A 107 30.83 -3.60 -7.83
CA LEU A 107 29.76 -3.32 -8.78
C LEU A 107 28.50 -4.13 -8.47
N VAL A 108 28.62 -5.41 -8.13
CA VAL A 108 27.48 -6.28 -7.78
C VAL A 108 26.70 -5.74 -6.57
N THR A 109 27.40 -5.23 -5.55
CA THR A 109 26.73 -4.64 -4.38
C THR A 109 26.20 -3.24 -4.64
N THR A 110 26.86 -2.44 -5.50
CA THR A 110 26.37 -1.12 -5.91
C THR A 110 25.11 -1.20 -6.79
N ILE A 111 24.86 -2.33 -7.48
CA ILE A 111 23.60 -2.55 -8.20
C ILE A 111 22.40 -2.44 -7.26
N LEU A 112 22.53 -2.84 -5.98
CA LEU A 112 21.46 -2.66 -4.99
C LEU A 112 21.19 -1.17 -4.73
N LEU A 113 22.24 -0.36 -4.59
CA LEU A 113 22.10 1.09 -4.42
C LEU A 113 21.46 1.74 -5.66
N LEU A 114 21.88 1.33 -6.86
CA LEU A 114 21.26 1.77 -8.11
C LEU A 114 19.78 1.36 -8.18
N SER A 115 19.42 0.19 -7.67
CA SER A 115 18.02 -0.27 -7.59
C SER A 115 17.20 0.59 -6.64
N PHE A 116 17.75 1.00 -5.50
CA PHE A 116 17.09 1.94 -4.59
C PHE A 116 16.91 3.32 -5.22
N LEU A 117 17.94 3.84 -5.91
CA LEU A 117 17.86 5.11 -6.62
C LEU A 117 16.83 5.08 -7.75
N TRP A 118 16.78 3.97 -8.50
CA TRP A 118 15.77 3.73 -9.52
C TRP A 118 14.35 3.77 -8.93
N GLY A 119 14.12 3.01 -7.86
CA GLY A 119 12.83 2.99 -7.16
C GLY A 119 12.43 4.37 -6.65
N ALA A 120 13.36 5.11 -6.04
CA ALA A 120 13.11 6.46 -5.55
C ALA A 120 12.77 7.45 -6.69
N TYR A 121 13.52 7.38 -7.80
CA TYR A 121 13.28 8.21 -8.98
C TYR A 121 11.89 7.99 -9.59
N PHE A 122 11.50 6.75 -9.87
CA PHE A 122 10.17 6.45 -10.41
C PHE A 122 9.05 6.69 -9.40
N SER A 123 9.33 6.53 -8.09
CA SER A 123 8.36 6.87 -7.04
C SER A 123 8.10 8.38 -7.01
N LEU A 124 9.13 9.21 -7.19
CA LEU A 124 8.97 10.66 -7.32
C LEU A 124 8.18 11.02 -8.59
N LEU A 125 8.51 10.41 -9.73
CA LEU A 125 7.77 10.62 -10.98
C LEU A 125 6.29 10.24 -10.87
N THR A 126 5.97 9.22 -10.08
CA THR A 126 4.57 8.80 -9.84
C THR A 126 3.74 9.94 -9.24
N SER A 127 4.34 10.86 -8.47
CA SER A 127 3.65 12.05 -7.94
C SER A 127 3.22 13.04 -9.03
N PHE A 128 3.82 12.97 -10.22
CA PHE A 128 3.51 13.84 -11.35
C PHE A 128 2.65 13.11 -12.41
N ALA A 129 2.11 11.93 -12.09
CA ALA A 129 1.36 11.13 -13.04
C ALA A 129 0.05 11.84 -13.48
N PRO A 130 -0.13 12.15 -14.78
CA PRO A 130 -1.28 12.90 -15.27
C PRO A 130 -2.54 12.04 -15.47
N SER A 131 -2.41 10.70 -15.40
CA SER A 131 -3.52 9.77 -15.58
C SER A 131 -3.29 8.48 -14.78
N TYR A 132 -4.35 7.71 -14.54
CA TYR A 132 -4.27 6.43 -13.85
C TYR A 132 -3.37 5.41 -14.57
N ILE A 133 -3.42 5.36 -15.90
CA ILE A 133 -2.56 4.47 -16.69
C ILE A 133 -1.08 4.83 -16.49
N TRP A 134 -0.76 6.12 -16.49
CA TRP A 134 0.59 6.61 -16.19
C TRP A 134 1.02 6.30 -14.76
N PHE A 135 0.11 6.45 -13.79
CA PHE A 135 0.35 6.10 -12.40
C PHE A 135 0.68 4.61 -12.25
N VAL A 136 -0.12 3.72 -12.85
CA VAL A 136 0.10 2.26 -12.81
C VAL A 136 1.44 1.93 -13.47
N PHE A 137 1.73 2.46 -14.66
CA PHE A 137 2.99 2.22 -15.35
C PHE A 137 4.21 2.62 -14.51
N LEU A 138 4.21 3.85 -13.95
CA LEU A 138 5.30 4.33 -13.11
C LEU A 138 5.42 3.49 -11.83
N ARG A 139 4.29 3.09 -11.24
CA ARG A 139 4.29 2.22 -10.06
C ARG A 139 4.83 0.83 -10.36
N THR A 140 4.60 0.29 -11.56
CA THR A 140 5.20 -0.94 -12.05
C THR A 140 6.71 -0.78 -12.27
N MET A 141 7.19 0.37 -12.73
CA MET A 141 8.63 0.66 -12.86
C MET A 141 9.34 0.75 -11.51
N VAL A 142 8.67 1.29 -10.49
CA VAL A 142 9.13 1.19 -9.08
C VAL A 142 9.16 -0.28 -8.64
N GLY A 143 8.15 -1.06 -9.06
CA GLY A 143 8.00 -2.51 -8.91
C GLY A 143 9.13 -3.36 -9.51
N GLY A 144 9.79 -2.84 -10.55
CA GLY A 144 10.78 -3.54 -11.40
C GLY A 144 12.10 -3.94 -10.72
N GLY A 145 12.23 -3.74 -9.40
CA GLY A 145 13.34 -4.26 -8.61
C GLY A 145 12.92 -4.36 -7.15
N VAL A 146 12.86 -5.59 -6.62
CA VAL A 146 12.84 -5.92 -5.17
C VAL A 146 11.83 -5.10 -4.32
N SER A 147 10.71 -4.62 -4.89
CA SER A 147 9.78 -3.71 -4.18
C SER A 147 8.35 -4.22 -4.02
N GLY A 148 8.06 -5.45 -4.50
CA GLY A 148 6.83 -6.17 -4.16
C GLY A 148 6.68 -6.46 -2.66
N HIS A 149 7.78 -6.40 -1.91
CA HIS A 149 7.86 -6.71 -0.47
C HIS A 149 7.01 -5.77 0.40
N ALA A 150 6.97 -4.48 0.07
CA ALA A 150 6.21 -3.49 0.84
C ALA A 150 4.69 -3.67 0.68
N GLN A 151 4.21 -4.15 -0.47
CA GLN A 151 2.77 -4.34 -0.72
C GLN A 151 2.20 -5.51 0.08
N GLY A 152 3.02 -6.54 0.32
CA GLY A 152 2.62 -7.68 1.15
C GLY A 152 2.31 -7.28 2.60
N LEU A 153 2.88 -6.19 3.12
CA LEU A 153 2.56 -5.70 4.46
C LEU A 153 1.15 -5.08 4.52
N ILE A 154 0.77 -4.31 3.50
CA ILE A 154 -0.50 -3.59 3.45
C ILE A 154 -1.66 -4.58 3.51
N ILE A 155 -1.64 -5.59 2.62
CA ILE A 155 -2.70 -6.59 2.59
C ILE A 155 -2.78 -7.41 3.89
N LYS A 156 -1.64 -7.70 4.56
CA LYS A 156 -1.63 -8.32 5.90
C LYS A 156 -2.39 -7.46 6.91
N THR A 157 -2.13 -6.15 6.91
CA THR A 157 -2.76 -5.24 7.87
C THR A 157 -4.25 -5.04 7.62
N GLU A 158 -4.68 -5.06 6.36
CA GLU A 158 -6.08 -4.84 5.98
C GLU A 158 -7.01 -5.96 6.45
N PHE A 159 -6.53 -7.20 6.43
CA PHE A 159 -7.31 -8.36 6.89
C PHE A 159 -7.18 -8.61 8.40
N LEU A 160 -6.14 -8.11 9.07
CA LEU A 160 -5.95 -8.34 10.50
C LEU A 160 -6.82 -7.41 11.35
N PRO A 161 -7.51 -7.91 12.40
CA PRO A 161 -8.18 -7.05 13.37
C PRO A 161 -7.18 -6.21 14.17
N THR A 162 -7.57 -4.98 14.54
CA THR A 162 -6.70 -3.97 15.18
C THR A 162 -5.92 -4.49 16.39
N LYS A 163 -6.57 -5.29 17.24
CA LYS A 163 -5.98 -5.92 18.44
C LYS A 163 -4.78 -6.83 18.14
N TYR A 164 -4.75 -7.44 16.95
CA TYR A 164 -3.78 -8.47 16.60
C TYR A 164 -2.66 -7.96 15.68
N ARG A 165 -2.86 -6.80 15.03
CA ARG A 165 -1.86 -6.15 14.16
C ARG A 165 -0.53 -5.93 14.90
N GLY A 166 -0.57 -5.47 16.15
CA GLY A 166 0.61 -5.06 16.91
C GLY A 166 1.67 -6.16 17.15
N TYR A 167 1.26 -7.43 17.26
CA TYR A 167 2.22 -8.53 17.46
C TYR A 167 2.39 -9.42 16.23
N MET A 168 1.37 -9.56 15.36
CA MET A 168 1.48 -10.43 14.19
C MET A 168 2.47 -9.88 13.16
N LEU A 169 2.57 -8.56 13.03
CA LEU A 169 3.53 -7.96 12.09
C LEU A 169 4.98 -8.21 12.54
N PRO A 170 5.39 -7.93 13.80
CA PRO A 170 6.71 -8.35 14.29
C PRO A 170 6.91 -9.87 14.25
N LEU A 171 5.89 -10.67 14.56
CA LEU A 171 5.99 -12.13 14.50
C LEU A 171 6.33 -12.62 13.09
N SER A 172 5.93 -11.89 12.05
CA SER A 172 6.31 -12.24 10.67
C SER A 172 7.82 -12.16 10.41
N GLN A 173 8.59 -11.42 11.23
CA GLN A 173 10.05 -11.37 11.15
C GLN A 173 10.71 -12.71 11.50
N VAL A 174 10.02 -13.59 12.23
CA VAL A 174 10.50 -14.95 12.49
C VAL A 174 10.64 -15.73 11.17
N PHE A 175 9.75 -15.51 10.20
CA PHE A 175 9.87 -16.12 8.87
C PHE A 175 11.08 -15.60 8.10
N TRP A 176 11.42 -14.32 8.27
CA TRP A 176 12.64 -13.76 7.69
C TRP A 176 13.87 -14.50 8.22
N LEU A 177 14.00 -14.59 9.55
CA LEU A 177 15.08 -15.33 10.19
C LEU A 177 15.13 -16.80 9.75
N ALA A 178 13.97 -17.44 9.63
CA ALA A 178 13.90 -18.81 9.13
C ALA A 178 14.43 -18.95 7.69
N GLY A 179 14.06 -18.03 6.78
CA GLY A 179 14.59 -18.00 5.41
C GLY A 179 16.09 -17.75 5.36
N SER A 180 16.59 -16.82 6.18
CA SER A 180 18.01 -16.55 6.34
C SER A 180 18.82 -17.78 6.78
N LEU A 181 18.34 -18.50 7.80
CA LEU A 181 19.00 -19.72 8.28
C LEU A 181 18.90 -20.85 7.25
N LEU A 182 17.77 -20.96 6.55
CA LEU A 182 17.54 -21.97 5.53
C LEU A 182 18.53 -21.81 4.37
N ILE A 183 18.73 -20.60 3.84
CA ILE A 183 19.68 -20.40 2.73
C ILE A 183 21.14 -20.63 3.17
N ILE A 184 21.51 -20.23 4.38
CA ILE A 184 22.85 -20.52 4.92
C ILE A 184 23.05 -22.03 5.07
N GLY A 185 22.06 -22.75 5.60
CA GLY A 185 22.11 -24.20 5.74
C GLY A 185 22.15 -24.93 4.40
N LEU A 186 21.38 -24.48 3.41
CA LEU A 186 21.45 -25.01 2.04
C LEU A 186 22.82 -24.73 1.43
N ALA A 187 23.36 -23.53 1.61
CA ALA A 187 24.66 -23.15 1.07
C ALA A 187 25.81 -23.99 1.64
N SER A 188 25.79 -24.32 2.94
CA SER A 188 26.85 -25.11 3.56
C SER A 188 26.92 -26.55 3.01
N VAL A 189 25.80 -27.09 2.52
CA VAL A 189 25.73 -28.44 1.94
C VAL A 189 25.90 -28.39 0.42
N VAL A 190 25.21 -27.49 -0.28
CA VAL A 190 25.13 -27.45 -1.74
C VAL A 190 26.40 -26.89 -2.38
N ASN A 191 26.99 -25.84 -1.80
CA ASN A 191 28.18 -25.22 -2.37
C ASN A 191 29.38 -26.18 -2.50
N PRO A 192 29.75 -26.96 -1.46
CA PRO A 192 30.87 -27.90 -1.59
C PRO A 192 30.54 -29.17 -2.39
N THR A 193 29.27 -29.56 -2.53
CA THR A 193 28.89 -30.81 -3.19
C THR A 193 28.66 -30.66 -4.69
N ILE A 194 27.82 -29.71 -5.09
CA ILE A 194 27.36 -29.53 -6.47
C ILE A 194 27.54 -28.09 -6.99
N GLY A 195 27.98 -27.17 -6.13
CA GLY A 195 28.35 -25.80 -6.50
C GLY A 195 27.22 -24.77 -6.41
N TRP A 196 27.61 -23.49 -6.41
CA TRP A 196 26.72 -22.35 -6.18
C TRP A 196 25.65 -22.16 -7.27
N ARG A 197 25.88 -22.64 -8.50
CA ARG A 197 24.89 -22.57 -9.58
C ARG A 197 23.63 -23.37 -9.26
N TRP A 198 23.78 -24.51 -8.61
CA TRP A 198 22.66 -25.32 -8.15
C TRP A 198 21.97 -24.72 -6.93
N LEU A 199 22.74 -24.06 -6.05
CA LEU A 199 22.18 -23.30 -4.93
C LEU A 199 21.18 -22.24 -5.43
N ILE A 200 21.55 -21.46 -6.46
CA ILE A 200 20.65 -20.46 -7.06
C ILE A 200 19.37 -21.12 -7.58
N ARG A 201 19.49 -22.21 -8.34
CA ARG A 201 18.31 -22.92 -8.88
C ARG A 201 17.36 -23.40 -7.78
N ILE A 202 17.90 -23.99 -6.72
CA ILE A 202 17.11 -24.49 -5.58
C ILE A 202 16.47 -23.33 -4.82
N ALA A 203 17.20 -22.23 -4.61
CA ALA A 203 16.72 -21.06 -3.89
C ALA A 203 15.55 -20.35 -4.60
N SER A 204 15.50 -20.39 -5.94
CA SER A 204 14.40 -19.77 -6.71
C SER A 204 13.13 -20.63 -6.81
N ILE A 205 13.18 -21.93 -6.50
CA ILE A 205 12.00 -22.83 -6.56
C ILE A 205 10.85 -22.36 -5.65
N PRO A 206 11.07 -22.05 -4.35
CA PRO A 206 10.03 -21.53 -3.48
C PRO A 206 9.37 -20.26 -4.04
N GLY A 207 10.16 -19.33 -4.60
CA GLY A 207 9.64 -18.10 -5.21
C GLY A 207 8.69 -18.39 -6.37
N ILE A 208 9.04 -19.32 -7.25
CA ILE A 208 8.19 -19.72 -8.38
C ILE A 208 6.89 -20.39 -7.92
N ILE A 209 6.96 -21.26 -6.91
CA ILE A 209 5.77 -21.92 -6.34
C ILE A 209 4.81 -20.88 -5.77
N LEU A 210 5.34 -19.86 -5.09
CA LEU A 210 4.53 -18.82 -4.45
C LEU A 210 3.77 -17.96 -5.45
N ILE A 211 4.29 -17.73 -6.65
CA ILE A 211 3.55 -17.05 -7.74
C ILE A 211 2.22 -17.75 -8.02
N MET A 212 2.19 -19.08 -7.97
CA MET A 212 0.94 -19.84 -8.14
C MET A 212 0.01 -19.70 -6.93
N VAL A 213 0.57 -19.57 -5.72
CA VAL A 213 -0.19 -19.43 -4.47
C VAL A 213 -0.85 -18.05 -4.34
N PHE A 214 -0.29 -17.00 -4.96
CA PHE A 214 -0.88 -15.65 -4.95
C PHE A 214 -2.32 -15.61 -5.49
N LYS A 215 -2.70 -16.51 -6.41
CA LYS A 215 -4.07 -16.64 -6.91
C LYS A 215 -5.11 -17.00 -5.83
N PHE A 216 -4.67 -17.52 -4.68
CA PHE A 216 -5.58 -17.90 -3.59
C PHE A 216 -5.88 -16.76 -2.62
N ILE A 217 -5.12 -15.67 -2.64
CA ILE A 217 -5.32 -14.52 -1.76
C ILE A 217 -6.51 -13.71 -2.30
N PRO A 218 -7.59 -13.53 -1.52
CA PRO A 218 -8.72 -12.72 -1.96
C PRO A 218 -8.33 -11.25 -2.05
N GLU A 219 -8.94 -10.54 -3.00
CA GLU A 219 -8.78 -9.09 -3.12
C GLU A 219 -9.26 -8.38 -1.84
N SER A 220 -8.62 -7.27 -1.50
CA SER A 220 -8.96 -6.50 -0.30
C SER A 220 -10.41 -6.00 -0.32
N ALA A 221 -11.11 -6.20 0.81
CA ALA A 221 -12.47 -5.69 0.97
C ALA A 221 -12.50 -4.15 0.91
N ARG A 222 -11.48 -3.47 1.46
CA ARG A 222 -11.37 -1.99 1.40
C ARG A 222 -11.19 -1.50 -0.04
N TYR A 223 -10.35 -2.18 -0.81
CA TYR A 223 -10.16 -1.88 -2.23
C TYR A 223 -11.49 -2.02 -3.00
N ASN A 224 -12.20 -3.12 -2.82
CA ASN A 224 -13.49 -3.36 -3.48
C ASN A 224 -14.56 -2.32 -3.10
N VAL A 225 -14.61 -1.86 -1.84
CA VAL A 225 -15.51 -0.76 -1.45
C VAL A 225 -15.09 0.56 -2.09
N SER A 226 -13.80 0.90 -2.08
CA SER A 226 -13.31 2.15 -2.68
C SER A 226 -13.51 2.25 -4.20
N THR A 227 -13.65 1.11 -4.87
CA THR A 227 -13.93 1.02 -6.32
C THR A 227 -15.43 0.94 -6.63
N GLY A 228 -16.30 1.01 -5.61
CA GLY A 228 -17.76 0.93 -5.73
C GLY A 228 -18.31 -0.51 -5.85
N ASN A 229 -17.46 -1.53 -5.77
CA ASN A 229 -17.85 -2.94 -5.87
C ASN A 229 -18.18 -3.54 -4.48
N ASN A 230 -19.25 -3.03 -3.86
CA ASN A 230 -19.70 -3.46 -2.53
C ASN A 230 -20.10 -4.95 -2.48
N ALA A 231 -20.59 -5.50 -3.59
CA ALA A 231 -20.95 -6.92 -3.68
C ALA A 231 -19.72 -7.84 -3.56
N ALA A 232 -18.62 -7.51 -4.25
CA ALA A 232 -17.37 -8.27 -4.13
C ALA A 232 -16.74 -8.13 -2.74
N ALA A 233 -16.79 -6.94 -2.14
CA ALA A 233 -16.33 -6.73 -0.77
C ALA A 233 -17.09 -7.60 0.24
N LEU A 234 -18.42 -7.64 0.13
CA LEU A 234 -19.26 -8.47 0.98
C LEU A 234 -18.99 -9.97 0.79
N ALA A 235 -18.80 -10.43 -0.45
CA ALA A 235 -18.45 -11.82 -0.75
C ALA A 235 -17.12 -12.23 -0.12
N THR A 236 -16.10 -11.35 -0.16
CA THR A 236 -14.83 -11.57 0.53
C THR A 236 -15.02 -11.68 2.04
N LEU A 237 -15.74 -10.74 2.66
CA LEU A 237 -15.99 -10.77 4.12
C LEU A 237 -16.78 -12.02 4.55
N GLN A 238 -17.80 -12.41 3.78
CA GLN A 238 -18.57 -13.65 4.02
C GLN A 238 -17.70 -14.90 3.91
N ARG A 239 -16.77 -14.95 2.94
CA ARG A 239 -15.81 -16.06 2.81
C ARG A 239 -14.91 -16.14 4.05
N ILE A 240 -14.43 -15.01 4.55
CA ILE A 240 -13.60 -14.95 5.77
C ILE A 240 -14.41 -15.38 6.99
N ALA A 241 -15.63 -14.86 7.17
CA ALA A 241 -16.56 -15.28 8.22
C ALA A 241 -16.81 -16.79 8.23
N LYS A 242 -17.10 -17.38 7.05
CA LYS A 242 -17.31 -18.82 6.89
C LYS A 242 -16.08 -19.64 7.28
N MET A 243 -14.88 -19.20 6.88
CA MET A 243 -13.63 -19.88 7.23
C MET A 243 -13.30 -19.76 8.72
N ASN A 244 -13.63 -18.63 9.33
CA ASN A 244 -13.42 -18.39 10.76
C ASN A 244 -14.54 -18.94 11.65
N ARG A 245 -15.62 -19.47 11.06
CA ARG A 245 -16.85 -19.87 11.77
C ARG A 245 -17.42 -18.74 12.62
N ALA A 246 -17.34 -17.52 12.10
CA ALA A 246 -17.84 -16.29 12.73
C ALA A 246 -19.08 -15.78 12.01
N THR A 247 -19.85 -14.93 12.69
CA THR A 247 -21.03 -14.26 12.13
C THR A 247 -20.65 -12.91 11.55
N MET A 248 -21.33 -12.53 10.46
CA MET A 248 -21.23 -11.18 9.91
C MET A 248 -22.02 -10.19 10.79
N PRO A 249 -21.60 -8.92 10.90
CA PRO A 249 -22.40 -7.87 11.51
C PRO A 249 -23.71 -7.65 10.73
N GLU A 250 -24.76 -7.25 11.45
CA GLU A 250 -26.07 -6.93 10.85
C GLU A 250 -26.01 -5.57 10.15
N GLY A 251 -26.41 -5.51 8.87
CA GLY A 251 -26.60 -4.25 8.17
C GLY A 251 -26.18 -4.27 6.72
N VAL A 252 -26.07 -3.08 6.12
CA VAL A 252 -25.50 -2.86 4.78
C VAL A 252 -24.08 -2.36 4.91
N LEU A 253 -23.18 -2.93 4.11
CA LEU A 253 -21.78 -2.48 4.03
C LEU A 253 -21.75 -1.09 3.39
N GLN A 254 -21.40 -0.08 4.19
CA GLN A 254 -21.16 1.29 3.75
C GLN A 254 -19.94 1.82 4.48
N GLU A 255 -18.99 2.39 3.74
CA GLU A 255 -17.96 3.23 4.36
C GLU A 255 -18.54 4.63 4.55
N PRO A 256 -18.30 5.29 5.71
CA PRO A 256 -18.66 6.69 5.85
C PRO A 256 -17.99 7.47 4.72
N PRO A 257 -18.69 8.45 4.10
CA PRO A 257 -18.04 9.33 3.14
C PRO A 257 -16.76 9.84 3.78
N LYS A 258 -15.64 9.62 3.08
CA LYS A 258 -14.33 10.07 3.52
C LYS A 258 -14.46 11.58 3.64
N ALA A 259 -14.74 12.07 4.85
CA ALA A 259 -14.90 13.50 5.11
C ALA A 259 -13.68 14.14 4.45
N LEU A 260 -13.93 14.95 3.42
CA LEU A 260 -12.91 15.75 2.76
C LEU A 260 -12.40 16.72 3.82
N LEU A 261 -11.49 16.26 4.68
CA LEU A 261 -10.78 17.02 5.70
C LEU A 261 -11.53 18.26 6.20
N SER A 262 -12.76 18.11 6.70
CA SER A 262 -13.35 19.13 7.56
C SER A 262 -12.79 18.96 8.97
N HIS A 263 -11.46 18.90 9.10
CA HIS A 263 -10.84 19.16 10.39
C HIS A 263 -11.05 20.64 10.71
N PRO A 264 -11.67 21.01 11.84
CA PRO A 264 -11.84 22.42 12.25
C PRO A 264 -10.54 23.16 12.54
N ILE A 265 -9.38 22.57 12.25
CA ILE A 265 -8.06 23.10 12.60
C ILE A 265 -7.61 24.19 11.62
N LEU A 266 -8.18 24.26 10.41
CA LEU A 266 -7.82 25.27 9.40
C LEU A 266 -8.64 26.57 9.46
N THR A 267 -9.63 26.69 10.35
CA THR A 267 -10.43 27.93 10.50
C THR A 267 -9.92 28.86 11.60
N HIS A 268 -8.96 28.45 12.42
CA HIS A 268 -8.26 29.37 13.30
C HIS A 268 -7.02 29.92 12.60
N PRO A 269 -6.91 31.23 12.36
CA PRO A 269 -5.66 31.80 11.91
C PRO A 269 -4.60 31.43 12.94
N ILE A 270 -3.53 30.76 12.48
CA ILE A 270 -2.35 30.46 13.29
C ILE A 270 -1.99 31.75 14.02
N PRO A 271 -2.02 31.80 15.36
CA PRO A 271 -1.56 32.98 16.08
C PRO A 271 -0.11 33.18 15.67
N SER A 272 0.17 34.26 14.94
CA SER A 272 1.53 34.62 14.60
C SER A 272 2.36 34.63 15.90
N LEU A 273 3.64 34.22 15.84
CA LEU A 273 4.54 34.23 16.99
C LEU A 273 4.60 35.59 17.71
N VAL A 274 4.19 36.66 17.02
CA VAL A 274 4.00 38.02 17.55
C VAL A 274 2.92 38.06 18.65
N HIS A 275 1.84 37.30 18.50
CA HIS A 275 0.73 37.28 19.46
C HIS A 275 1.08 36.54 20.76
N TRP A 276 1.95 35.52 20.70
CA TRP A 276 2.46 34.83 21.90
C TRP A 276 3.48 35.66 22.69
N TYR A 277 4.30 36.47 21.99
CA TYR A 277 5.31 37.34 22.63
C TYR A 277 4.69 38.53 23.39
N LEU A 278 3.51 39.00 22.98
CA LEU A 278 2.83 40.12 23.63
C LEU A 278 2.03 39.70 24.87
N ASP A 279 1.58 38.44 24.94
CA ASP A 279 0.76 37.93 26.06
C ASP A 279 1.61 37.54 27.28
N THR A 280 2.92 37.34 27.10
CA THR A 280 3.87 37.01 28.19
C THR A 280 4.50 38.23 28.87
N ARG A 281 4.05 39.45 28.53
CA ARG A 281 4.51 40.71 29.13
C ARG A 281 3.41 41.55 29.82
N MET A 282 2.32 40.92 30.27
CA MET A 282 1.39 41.50 31.24
C MET A 282 1.31 40.67 32.50
#